data_AF-A0A6B3H413-F1
#
_entry.id   AF-A0A6B3H413-F1
#
_cell.length_a   1.000
_cell.length_b   1.000
_cell.length_c   1.000
_cell.angle_alpha   90.00
_cell.angle_beta   90.00
_cell.angle_gamma   90.00
#
_symmetry.space_group_name_H-M   'P 1'
#
loop_
_entity.id
_entity.type
_entity.pdbx_description
1 polymer ?
#
loop_
_entity_poly.entity_id
_entity_poly.type
_entity_poly.pdbx_seq_one_letter_code
_entity_poly.pdbx_strand_id
1 'polypeptide(L)'
;MRPFSIKAKLGTLVVVSVFITTGLLIVALRTRTEFQFITVFSVIATLLITQFVAHGLTAPLDEMRAVARSISHGDYTRRVSGAGRRDELGDLAQTINRMADDLEAEDRHRKELVANVSHELRTPIAALRAVLENVVDGVSAADPETMRTALKQTERLGRLVET
;
A
#
# COMPACT_ATOMS: atom_id res chain seq x y z
N MET A 1 11.36 -20.97 -15.93
CA MET A 1 10.66 -22.03 -15.18
C MET A 1 10.01 -21.40 -13.94
N ARG A 2 8.67 -21.31 -13.90
CA ARG A 2 7.92 -20.84 -12.72
C ARG A 2 7.96 -21.96 -11.66
N PRO A 3 8.64 -21.80 -10.51
CA PRO A 3 8.63 -22.82 -9.46
C PRO A 3 7.29 -22.77 -8.71
N PHE A 4 6.60 -23.90 -8.62
CA PHE A 4 5.49 -24.21 -7.70
C PHE A 4 4.47 -23.09 -7.41
N SER A 5 3.41 -23.06 -8.22
CA SER A 5 2.13 -22.42 -7.91
C SER A 5 1.62 -22.83 -6.52
N ILE A 6 1.03 -21.89 -5.77
CA ILE A 6 0.34 -22.18 -4.50
C ILE A 6 -0.75 -23.23 -4.69
N LYS A 7 -1.43 -23.22 -5.85
CA LYS A 7 -2.39 -24.27 -6.20
C LYS A 7 -1.73 -25.64 -6.27
N ALA A 8 -0.50 -25.72 -6.82
CA ALA A 8 0.26 -26.97 -6.85
C ALA A 8 0.64 -27.43 -5.44
N LYS A 9 1.11 -26.53 -4.58
CA LYS A 9 1.45 -26.87 -3.18
C LYS A 9 0.24 -27.35 -2.38
N LEU A 10 -0.90 -26.66 -2.50
CA LEU A 10 -2.16 -27.08 -1.88
C LEU A 10 -2.64 -28.41 -2.45
N GLY A 11 -2.53 -28.60 -3.76
CA GLY A 11 -2.87 -29.86 -4.43
C GLY A 11 -2.04 -31.03 -3.90
N THR A 12 -0.72 -30.88 -3.80
CA THR A 12 0.16 -31.89 -3.21
C THR A 12 -0.20 -32.16 -1.75
N LEU A 13 -0.49 -31.13 -0.96
CA LEU A 13 -0.87 -31.29 0.45
C LEU A 13 -2.17 -32.10 0.60
N VAL A 14 -3.19 -31.77 -0.20
CA VAL A 14 -4.47 -32.49 -0.19
C VAL A 14 -4.26 -33.93 -0.62
N VAL A 15 -3.54 -34.18 -1.72
CA VAL A 15 -3.22 -35.52 -2.20
C VAL A 15 -2.51 -36.33 -1.11
N VAL A 16 -1.47 -35.78 -0.49
CA VAL A 16 -0.75 -36.43 0.63
C VAL A 16 -1.69 -36.70 1.80
N SER A 17 -2.53 -35.75 2.20
CA SER A 17 -3.49 -35.95 3.30
C SER A 17 -4.52 -37.05 3.00
N VAL A 18 -4.98 -37.15 1.75
CA VAL A 18 -5.93 -38.18 1.32
C VAL A 18 -5.25 -39.53 1.30
N PHE A 19 -4.02 -39.64 0.79
CA PHE A 19 -3.26 -40.89 0.82
C PHE A 19 -2.97 -41.34 2.25
N ILE A 20 -2.59 -40.43 3.16
CA ILE A 20 -2.39 -40.74 4.58
C ILE A 20 -3.70 -41.24 5.20
N THR A 21 -4.79 -40.49 5.04
CA THR A 21 -6.10 -40.84 5.62
C THR A 21 -6.61 -42.18 5.09
N THR A 22 -6.51 -42.39 3.77
CA THR A 22 -6.97 -43.63 3.12
C THR A 22 -6.09 -44.81 3.53
N GLY A 23 -4.77 -44.63 3.59
CA GLY A 23 -3.84 -45.67 4.04
C GLY A 23 -4.08 -46.08 5.50
N LEU A 24 -4.26 -45.10 6.38
CA LEU A 24 -4.61 -45.34 7.78
C LEU A 24 -5.93 -46.11 7.91
N LEU A 25 -6.95 -45.76 7.12
CA LEU A 25 -8.22 -46.46 7.08
C LEU A 25 -8.07 -47.92 6.61
N ILE A 26 -7.31 -48.16 5.55
CA ILE A 26 -7.08 -49.51 5.03
C ILE A 26 -6.33 -50.37 6.06
N VAL A 27 -5.30 -49.81 6.72
CA VAL A 27 -4.55 -50.49 7.78
C VAL A 27 -5.45 -50.82 8.97
N ALA A 28 -6.32 -49.88 9.37
CA ALA A 28 -7.30 -50.06 10.44
C ALA A 28 -8.25 -51.24 10.19
N LEU A 29 -8.70 -51.40 8.93
CA LEU A 29 -9.62 -52.46 8.54
C LEU A 29 -8.92 -53.82 8.32
N ARG A 30 -7.64 -53.80 7.92
CA ARG A 30 -6.89 -55.02 7.57
C ARG A 30 -6.13 -55.63 8.77
N THR A 31 -5.79 -54.83 9.77
CA THR A 31 -4.91 -55.24 10.87
C THR A 31 -5.60 -54.95 12.21
N ARG A 32 -5.52 -55.85 13.21
CA ARG A 32 -5.90 -55.54 14.61
C ARG A 32 -4.91 -54.57 15.28
N THR A 33 -4.55 -53.51 14.58
CA THR A 33 -3.73 -52.43 15.14
C THR A 33 -4.54 -51.69 16.20
N GLU A 34 -3.93 -51.42 17.35
CA GLU A 34 -4.52 -50.59 18.41
C GLU A 34 -4.93 -49.23 17.81
N PHE A 35 -6.20 -48.84 17.95
CA PHE A 35 -6.77 -47.58 17.43
C PHE A 35 -5.93 -46.34 17.80
N GLN A 36 -5.17 -46.43 18.89
CA GLN A 36 -4.26 -45.40 19.39
C GLN A 36 -3.25 -44.91 18.33
N PHE A 37 -2.65 -45.80 17.53
CA PHE A 37 -1.66 -45.39 16.54
C PHE A 37 -2.28 -44.55 15.42
N ILE A 38 -3.46 -44.94 14.93
CA ILE A 38 -4.16 -44.23 13.86
C ILE A 38 -4.50 -42.81 14.31
N THR A 39 -5.03 -42.65 15.52
CA THR A 39 -5.36 -41.34 16.09
C THR A 39 -4.12 -40.45 16.19
N VAL A 40 -2.98 -40.99 16.64
CA VAL A 40 -1.73 -40.22 16.72
C VAL A 40 -1.27 -39.74 15.33
N PHE A 41 -1.26 -40.62 14.32
CA PHE A 41 -0.87 -40.23 12.96
C PHE A 41 -1.83 -39.20 12.35
N SER A 42 -3.14 -39.34 12.57
CA SER A 42 -4.13 -38.36 12.11
C SER A 42 -3.91 -36.99 12.74
N VAL A 43 -3.69 -36.93 14.07
CA VAL A 43 -3.42 -35.65 14.76
C VAL A 43 -2.14 -35.00 14.23
N ILE A 44 -1.07 -35.77 14.04
CA ILE A 44 0.18 -35.27 13.47
C ILE A 44 -0.05 -34.71 12.06
N ALA A 45 -0.77 -35.45 11.19
CA ALA A 45 -1.06 -34.99 9.85
C ALA A 45 -1.88 -33.68 9.85
N THR A 46 -2.91 -33.58 10.70
CA THR A 46 -3.69 -32.34 10.86
C THR A 46 -2.82 -31.18 11.31
N LEU A 47 -1.98 -31.37 12.33
CA LEU A 47 -1.07 -30.32 12.81
C LEU A 47 -0.11 -29.84 11.71
N LEU A 48 0.45 -30.76 10.92
CA LEU A 48 1.32 -30.41 9.80
C LEU A 48 0.60 -29.61 8.72
N ILE A 49 -0.63 -29.99 8.36
CA ILE A 49 -1.46 -29.27 7.38
C ILE A 49 -1.79 -27.87 7.90
N THR A 50 -2.26 -27.75 9.14
CA THR A 50 -2.60 -26.47 9.76
C THR A 50 -1.38 -25.55 9.79
N GLN A 51 -0.22 -26.07 10.20
CA GLN A 51 1.01 -25.30 10.25
C GLN A 51 1.46 -24.84 8.86
N PHE A 52 1.33 -25.72 7.86
CA PHE A 52 1.63 -25.40 6.47
C PHE A 52 0.73 -24.28 5.92
N VAL A 53 -0.58 -24.34 6.14
CA VAL A 53 -1.51 -23.30 5.67
C VAL A 53 -1.26 -21.98 6.38
N ALA A 54 -1.07 -22.02 7.70
CA ALA A 54 -0.80 -20.84 8.51
C ALA A 54 0.44 -20.08 8.04
N HIS A 55 1.56 -20.77 7.81
CA HIS A 55 2.82 -20.14 7.40
C HIS A 55 2.93 -19.91 5.90
N GLY A 56 2.33 -20.78 5.08
CA GLY A 56 2.44 -20.73 3.63
C GLY A 56 1.49 -19.73 2.96
N LEU A 57 0.32 -19.50 3.56
CA LEU A 57 -0.75 -18.66 3.01
C LEU A 57 -1.24 -17.59 3.98
N THR A 58 -1.68 -17.98 5.20
CA THR A 58 -2.38 -17.04 6.09
C THR A 58 -1.48 -15.90 6.55
N ALA A 59 -0.29 -16.19 7.10
CA ALA A 59 0.62 -15.17 7.59
C ALA A 59 1.07 -14.17 6.49
N PRO A 60 1.46 -14.61 5.28
CA PRO A 60 1.74 -13.69 4.17
C PRO A 60 0.54 -12.81 3.77
N LEU A 61 -0.68 -13.37 3.76
CA LEU A 61 -1.88 -12.61 3.41
C LEU A 61 -2.24 -11.58 4.49
N ASP A 62 -2.04 -11.89 5.77
CA ASP A 62 -2.25 -10.95 6.86
C ASP A 62 -1.18 -9.83 6.85
N GLU A 63 0.07 -10.14 6.50
CA GLU A 63 1.09 -9.11 6.24
C GLU A 63 0.68 -8.19 5.09
N MET A 64 0.26 -8.75 3.95
CA MET A 64 -0.21 -7.97 2.79
C MET A 64 -1.40 -7.08 3.17
N ARG A 65 -2.35 -7.60 3.95
CA ARG A 65 -3.48 -6.80 4.48
C ARG A 65 -2.98 -5.66 5.35
N ALA A 66 -2.02 -5.91 6.25
CA ALA A 66 -1.49 -4.89 7.14
C ALA A 66 -0.77 -3.77 6.36
N VAL A 67 -0.02 -4.12 5.31
CA VAL A 67 0.65 -3.14 4.43
C VAL A 67 -0.37 -2.39 3.57
N ALA A 68 -1.35 -3.08 2.97
CA ALA A 68 -2.41 -2.42 2.22
C ALA A 68 -3.23 -1.45 3.11
N ARG A 69 -3.46 -1.82 4.38
CA ARG A 69 -4.08 -0.95 5.37
C ARG A 69 -3.21 0.27 5.67
N SER A 70 -1.90 0.14 5.82
CA SER A 70 -1.05 1.33 6.06
C SER A 70 -1.03 2.27 4.86
N ILE A 71 -0.96 1.73 3.65
CA ILE A 71 -1.07 2.49 2.40
C ILE A 71 -2.41 3.25 2.34
N SER A 72 -3.52 2.62 2.73
CA SER A 72 -4.83 3.29 2.74
C SER A 72 -4.93 4.43 3.76
N HIS A 73 -4.03 4.48 4.75
CA HIS A 73 -3.94 5.56 5.74
C HIS A 73 -2.83 6.58 5.38
N GLY A 74 -2.24 6.49 4.18
CA GLY A 74 -1.24 7.42 3.67
C GLY A 74 0.21 7.08 3.99
N ASP A 75 0.47 5.95 4.67
CA ASP A 75 1.84 5.45 4.84
C ASP A 75 2.25 4.59 3.65
N TYR A 76 2.83 5.28 2.65
CA TYR A 76 3.36 4.67 1.43
C TYR A 76 4.79 4.17 1.57
N THR A 77 5.39 4.14 2.77
CA THR A 77 6.80 3.71 2.94
C THR A 77 6.92 2.23 3.27
N ARG A 78 5.85 1.62 3.80
CA ARG A 78 5.81 0.18 4.08
C ARG A 78 5.75 -0.64 2.80
N ARG A 79 6.39 -1.81 2.82
CA ARG A 79 6.43 -2.76 1.70
C ARG A 79 6.11 -4.15 2.20
N VAL A 80 5.49 -4.95 1.33
CA VAL A 80 5.24 -6.37 1.55
C VAL A 80 6.56 -7.14 1.39
N SER A 81 6.89 -7.97 2.38
CA SER A 81 8.03 -8.86 2.32
C SER A 81 7.79 -10.03 1.36
N GLY A 82 8.87 -10.64 0.86
CA GLY A 82 8.74 -11.83 0.03
C GLY A 82 8.29 -11.57 -1.41
N ALA A 83 8.46 -10.35 -1.95
CA ALA A 83 8.33 -10.07 -3.38
C ALA A 83 9.28 -10.90 -4.28
N GLY A 84 10.32 -11.51 -3.69
CA GLY A 84 11.19 -12.48 -4.37
C GLY A 84 10.63 -13.89 -4.45
N ARG A 85 9.47 -14.17 -3.84
CA ARG A 85 8.77 -15.45 -3.99
C ARG A 85 8.40 -15.63 -5.46
N ARG A 86 8.53 -16.85 -5.96
CA ARG A 86 8.22 -17.19 -7.35
C ARG A 86 6.87 -17.89 -7.47
N ASP A 87 5.90 -17.46 -6.68
CA ASP A 87 4.53 -17.95 -6.66
C ASP A 87 3.54 -16.77 -6.73
N GLU A 88 2.24 -17.06 -6.76
CA GLU A 88 1.20 -16.04 -6.94
C GLU A 88 1.18 -15.01 -5.80
N LEU A 89 1.65 -15.36 -4.60
CA LEU A 89 1.81 -14.41 -3.50
C LEU A 89 3.00 -13.48 -3.72
N GLY A 90 4.08 -13.96 -4.35
CA GLY A 90 5.19 -13.10 -4.78
C GLY A 90 4.76 -12.08 -5.82
N ASP A 91 3.99 -12.52 -6.83
CA ASP A 91 3.43 -11.62 -7.86
C ASP A 91 2.51 -10.56 -7.24
N LEU A 92 1.68 -10.95 -6.26
CA LEU A 92 0.82 -10.02 -5.52
C LEU A 92 1.64 -9.04 -4.66
N ALA A 93 2.67 -9.53 -3.95
CA ALA A 93 3.57 -8.68 -3.18
C ALA A 93 4.26 -7.63 -4.07
N GLN A 94 4.74 -8.02 -5.25
CA GLN A 94 5.34 -7.10 -6.21
C GLN A 94 4.33 -6.05 -6.70
N THR A 95 3.08 -6.47 -6.96
CA THR A 95 2.02 -5.57 -7.41
C THR A 95 1.67 -4.53 -6.33
N ILE A 96 1.53 -4.95 -5.07
CA ILE A 96 1.25 -4.04 -3.94
C ILE A 96 2.42 -3.07 -3.74
N ASN A 97 3.66 -3.54 -3.83
CA ASN A 97 4.84 -2.69 -3.68
C ASN A 97 4.94 -1.64 -4.78
N ARG A 98 4.67 -2.01 -6.05
CA ARG A 98 4.62 -1.05 -7.15
C ARG A 98 3.53 0.00 -6.95
N MET A 99 2.34 -0.41 -6.52
CA MET A 99 1.27 0.53 -6.18
C MET A 99 1.69 1.50 -5.06
N ALA A 100 2.43 1.02 -4.05
CA ALA A 100 2.97 1.88 -3.00
C ALA A 100 3.99 2.89 -3.56
N ASP A 101 4.89 2.45 -4.44
CA ASP A 101 5.87 3.32 -5.10
C ASP A 101 5.19 4.42 -5.93
N ASP A 102 4.15 4.07 -6.69
CA ASP A 102 3.39 5.01 -7.53
C ASP A 102 2.66 6.05 -6.67
N LEU A 103 2.01 5.62 -5.59
CA LEU A 103 1.34 6.53 -4.64
C LEU A 103 2.32 7.45 -3.91
N GLU A 104 3.49 6.93 -3.55
CA GLU A 104 4.54 7.72 -2.92
C GLU A 104 5.08 8.80 -3.87
N ALA A 105 5.26 8.46 -5.14
CA ALA A 105 5.66 9.43 -6.16
C ALA A 105 4.61 10.52 -6.37
N GLU A 106 3.33 10.15 -6.45
CA GLU A 106 2.23 11.10 -6.60
C GLU A 106 2.11 12.05 -5.40
N ASP A 107 2.24 11.55 -4.16
CA ASP A 107 2.21 12.41 -2.98
C ASP A 107 3.41 13.37 -2.93
N ARG A 108 4.60 12.93 -3.36
CA ARG A 108 5.75 13.83 -3.51
C ARG A 108 5.49 14.93 -4.53
N HIS A 109 5.00 14.58 -5.73
CA HIS A 109 4.65 15.57 -6.75
C HIS A 109 3.59 16.55 -6.27
N ARG A 110 2.56 16.08 -5.57
CA ARG A 110 1.53 16.94 -4.98
C ARG A 110 2.14 17.93 -3.99
N LYS A 111 3.01 17.47 -3.10
CA LYS A 111 3.70 18.32 -2.11
C LYS A 111 4.61 19.35 -2.77
N GLU A 112 5.37 18.94 -3.79
CA GLU A 112 6.22 19.83 -4.57
C GLU A 112 5.41 20.89 -5.31
N LEU A 113 4.28 20.51 -5.93
CA LEU A 113 3.37 21.43 -6.59
C LEU A 113 2.83 22.47 -5.61
N VAL A 114 2.33 22.03 -4.45
CA VAL A 114 1.81 22.94 -3.42
C VAL A 114 2.91 23.89 -2.93
N ALA A 115 4.14 23.39 -2.72
CA ALA A 115 5.26 24.22 -2.31
C ALA A 115 5.63 25.26 -3.39
N ASN A 116 5.72 24.84 -4.65
CA ASN A 116 6.06 25.71 -5.77
C ASN A 116 5.01 26.80 -5.97
N VAL A 117 3.73 26.44 -5.99
CA VAL A 117 2.62 27.40 -6.08
C VAL A 117 2.66 28.38 -4.91
N SER A 118 2.89 27.91 -3.69
CA SER A 118 3.00 28.78 -2.51
C SER A 118 4.17 29.78 -2.63
N HIS A 119 5.32 29.33 -3.16
CA HIS A 119 6.47 30.19 -3.39
C HIS A 119 6.21 31.24 -4.48
N GLU A 120 5.61 30.84 -5.60
CA GLU A 120 5.31 31.75 -6.70
C GLU A 120 4.25 32.79 -6.34
N LEU A 121 3.29 32.46 -5.46
CA LEU A 121 2.27 33.39 -4.98
C LEU A 121 2.79 34.34 -3.88
N ARG A 122 3.77 33.93 -3.07
CA ARG A 122 4.30 34.75 -1.96
C ARG A 122 4.85 36.09 -2.44
N THR A 123 5.65 36.08 -3.51
CA THR A 123 6.30 37.28 -4.06
C THR A 123 5.30 38.35 -4.53
N PRO A 124 4.35 38.05 -5.43
CA PRO A 124 3.36 39.04 -5.87
C PRO A 124 2.43 39.50 -4.74
N ILE A 125 2.08 38.63 -3.79
CA ILE A 125 1.30 39.03 -2.60
C ILE A 125 2.09 40.00 -1.72
N ALA A 126 3.38 39.73 -1.46
CA ALA A 126 4.23 40.64 -0.69
C ALA A 126 4.39 42.00 -1.38
N ALA A 127 4.53 42.01 -2.70
CA ALA A 127 4.59 43.25 -3.49
C ALA A 127 3.28 44.05 -3.41
N LEU A 128 2.13 43.38 -3.59
CA LEU A 128 0.81 44.01 -3.47
C LEU A 128 0.61 44.58 -2.05
N ARG A 129 1.01 43.83 -1.03
CA ARG A 129 0.94 44.26 0.37
C ARG A 129 1.80 45.50 0.62
N ALA A 130 3.04 45.54 0.14
CA ALA A 130 3.92 46.69 0.31
C ALA A 130 3.34 47.98 -0.35
N VAL A 131 2.72 47.84 -1.53
CA VAL A 131 2.03 48.96 -2.19
C VAL A 131 0.87 49.47 -1.33
N LEU A 132 0.05 48.57 -0.79
CA LEU A 132 -1.11 48.95 0.03
C LEU A 132 -0.70 49.51 1.40
N GLU A 133 0.34 48.97 2.04
CA GLU A 133 0.88 49.48 3.31
C GLU A 133 1.37 50.93 3.16
N ASN A 134 2.12 51.25 2.09
CA ASN A 134 2.55 52.63 1.82
C ASN A 134 1.39 53.63 1.67
N VAL A 135 0.26 53.17 1.11
CA VAL A 135 -0.93 54.01 0.95
C VAL A 135 -1.64 54.19 2.29
N VAL A 136 -1.76 53.13 3.10
CA VAL A 136 -2.37 53.17 4.44
C VAL A 136 -1.56 54.04 5.41
N ASP A 137 -0.23 53.94 5.37
CA ASP A 137 0.68 54.71 6.23
C ASP A 137 0.80 56.19 5.78
N GLY A 138 0.15 56.58 4.69
CA GLY A 138 0.18 57.95 4.15
C GLY A 138 1.51 58.33 3.48
N VAL A 139 2.42 57.37 3.28
CA VAL A 139 3.70 57.55 2.58
C VAL A 139 3.47 57.77 1.08
N SER A 140 2.45 57.12 0.51
CA SER A 140 2.01 57.31 -0.87
C SER A 140 0.55 57.74 -0.93
N ALA A 141 0.21 58.61 -1.88
CA ALA A 141 -1.18 59.00 -2.10
C ALA A 141 -1.97 57.82 -2.71
N ALA A 142 -3.25 57.71 -2.37
CA ALA A 142 -4.19 56.79 -3.01
C ALA A 142 -4.57 57.29 -4.42
N ASP A 143 -3.57 57.44 -5.29
CA ASP A 143 -3.80 57.95 -6.64
C ASP A 143 -4.37 56.86 -7.57
N PRO A 144 -5.10 57.24 -8.63
CA PRO A 144 -5.74 56.29 -9.53
C PRO A 144 -4.81 55.35 -10.28
N GLU A 145 -3.54 55.69 -10.54
CA GLU A 145 -2.58 54.78 -11.17
C GLU A 145 -2.11 53.69 -10.21
N THR A 146 -1.73 54.06 -8.98
CA THR A 146 -1.29 53.10 -7.96
C THR A 146 -2.39 52.07 -7.67
N MET A 147 -3.64 52.53 -7.51
CA MET A 147 -4.79 51.66 -7.28
C MET A 147 -5.11 50.75 -8.49
N ARG A 148 -4.98 51.25 -9.73
CA ARG A 148 -5.12 50.40 -10.93
C ARG A 148 -4.03 49.34 -11.03
N THR A 149 -2.81 49.64 -10.60
CA THR A 149 -1.70 48.68 -10.59
C THR A 149 -1.92 47.58 -9.57
N ALA A 150 -2.37 47.94 -8.36
CA ALA A 150 -2.77 46.98 -7.32
C ALA A 150 -3.95 46.09 -7.78
N LEU A 151 -4.95 46.67 -8.44
CA LEU A 151 -6.08 45.93 -9.00
C LEU A 151 -5.63 44.94 -10.08
N LYS A 152 -4.80 45.37 -11.04
CA LYS A 152 -4.24 44.49 -12.08
C LYS A 152 -3.46 43.30 -11.50
N GLN A 153 -2.69 43.52 -10.43
CA GLN A 153 -1.99 42.42 -9.73
C GLN A 153 -2.97 41.45 -9.07
N THR A 154 -4.02 41.97 -8.44
CA THR A 154 -5.08 41.16 -7.83
C THR A 154 -5.82 40.32 -8.88
N GLU A 155 -6.19 40.92 -10.02
CA GLU A 155 -6.81 40.20 -11.15
C GLU A 155 -5.89 39.14 -11.76
N ARG A 156 -4.58 39.41 -11.82
CA ARG A 156 -3.59 38.44 -12.31
C ARG A 156 -3.42 37.27 -11.35
N LEU A 157 -3.45 37.50 -10.04
CA LEU A 157 -3.47 36.45 -9.03
C LEU A 157 -4.77 35.64 -9.05
N GLY A 158 -5.92 36.30 -9.20
CA GLY A 158 -7.22 35.63 -9.32
C GLY A 158 -7.26 34.64 -10.50
N ARG A 159 -6.77 35.05 -11.67
CA ARG A 159 -6.66 34.17 -12.84
C ARG A 159 -5.76 32.94 -12.65
N LEU A 160 -4.79 33.00 -11.74
CA LEU A 160 -3.92 31.85 -11.44
C LEU A 160 -4.58 30.84 -10.48
N VAL A 161 -5.62 31.26 -9.75
CA VAL A 161 -6.36 30.39 -8.81
C VAL A 161 -7.57 29.73 -9.49
N GLU A 162 -8.12 30.36 -10.51
CA GLU A 162 -9.29 29.86 -11.25
C GLU A 162 -8.98 28.79 -12.32
N THR A 163 -7.70 28.51 -12.59
CA THR A 163 -7.24 27.45 -13.52
C THR A 163 -6.97 26.14 -12.80
#